data_AF-A0AAE1XB12-F1
#
_entry.id   AF-A0AAE1XB12-F1
#
_cell.length_a   1.000
_cell.length_b   1.000
_cell.length_c   1.000
_cell.angle_alpha   90.00
_cell.angle_beta   90.00
_cell.angle_gamma   90.00
#
_symmetry.space_group_name_H-M   'P 1'
#
loop_
_entity.id
_entity.type
_entity.pdbx_description
1 polymer ?
#
loop_
_entity_poly.entity_id
_entity_poly.type
_entity_poly.pdbx_seq_one_letter_code
_entity_poly.pdbx_strand_id
1 'polypeptide(L)'
;MSVPTSSLDFGSDPDDLQAIASEQRREIMAAKALDSDLDFAFNLQLQEAISASLTLHHQPSPSSTVVSESKMNEDVPHFPDLLSDEILKLEQELKDKALSETEFRKLKNDLHRRIHDHNVALEISRMPEEEWEDWGDNFERPFGEGSSEGVNAEIFRVYFKGLVEKQFPEGTLLGGIGVAVCDSRDEVLFELRKPLVGNGSSRQGAEMRALVEGLNAALELELKRVTFYCDYYTIFKYN
;
A
#
# COMPACT_ATOMS: atom_id res chain seq x y z
N MET A 1 -1.11 -5.66 -41.23
CA MET A 1 -1.81 -4.48 -40.66
C MET A 1 -1.58 -4.54 -39.17
N SER A 2 -0.62 -3.74 -38.69
CA SER A 2 -0.21 -3.74 -37.28
C SER A 2 -1.04 -2.71 -36.55
N VAL A 3 -1.80 -3.14 -35.56
CA VAL A 3 -2.54 -2.26 -34.65
C VAL A 3 -1.54 -1.77 -33.59
N PRO A 4 -1.32 -0.46 -33.42
CA PRO A 4 -0.49 0.02 -32.34
C PRO A 4 -1.31 -0.05 -31.04
N THR A 5 -0.85 -0.87 -30.11
CA THR A 5 -1.28 -0.84 -28.71
C THR A 5 -0.80 0.47 -28.10
N SER A 6 -1.74 1.40 -27.87
CA SER A 6 -1.52 2.60 -27.08
C SER A 6 -1.15 2.19 -25.65
N SER A 7 0.13 2.28 -25.32
CA SER A 7 0.60 2.32 -23.94
C SER A 7 0.07 3.60 -23.30
N LEU A 8 -1.05 3.48 -22.58
CA LEU A 8 -1.48 4.52 -21.64
C LEU A 8 -0.54 4.45 -20.44
N ASP A 9 0.52 5.25 -20.53
CA ASP A 9 1.38 5.61 -19.41
C ASP A 9 0.57 6.51 -18.47
N PHE A 10 -0.12 5.91 -17.50
CA PHE A 10 -0.75 6.65 -16.41
C PHE A 10 0.32 6.99 -15.38
N GLY A 11 1.16 7.97 -15.71
CA GLY A 11 1.89 8.76 -14.73
C GLY A 11 0.96 9.78 -14.06
N SER A 12 -0.14 9.32 -13.44
CA SER A 12 -1.02 10.22 -12.68
C SER A 12 -0.32 10.59 -11.37
N ASP A 13 -0.15 11.88 -11.14
CA ASP A 13 0.38 12.42 -9.89
C ASP A 13 -0.45 11.86 -8.71
N PRO A 14 0.16 11.38 -7.61
CA PRO A 14 -0.58 10.96 -6.42
C PRO A 14 -1.59 12.01 -5.94
N ASP A 15 -1.28 13.30 -6.11
CA ASP A 15 -2.19 14.39 -5.78
C ASP A 15 -3.42 14.43 -6.72
N ASP A 16 -3.24 14.14 -8.00
CA ASP A 16 -4.33 14.03 -8.98
C ASP A 16 -5.24 12.85 -8.66
N LEU A 17 -4.67 11.69 -8.30
CA LEU A 17 -5.44 10.51 -7.91
C LEU A 17 -6.28 10.75 -6.66
N GLN A 18 -5.73 11.45 -5.68
CA GLN A 18 -6.46 11.81 -4.47
C GLN A 18 -7.60 12.79 -4.79
N ALA A 19 -7.36 13.77 -5.67
CA ALA A 19 -8.40 14.69 -6.13
C ALA A 19 -9.55 13.94 -6.83
N ILE A 20 -9.22 13.03 -7.75
CA ILE A 20 -10.19 12.22 -8.49
C ILE A 20 -11.02 11.34 -7.53
N ALA A 21 -10.39 10.64 -6.59
CA ALA A 21 -11.11 9.80 -5.63
C ALA A 21 -12.09 10.62 -4.78
N SER A 22 -11.67 11.81 -4.34
CA SER A 22 -12.51 12.71 -3.56
C SER A 22 -13.70 13.26 -4.37
N GLU A 23 -13.49 13.51 -5.66
CA GLU A 23 -14.54 13.97 -6.58
C GLU A 23 -15.55 12.87 -6.86
N GLN A 24 -15.09 11.65 -7.17
CA GLN A 24 -15.97 10.49 -7.39
C GLN A 24 -16.83 10.18 -6.16
N ARG A 25 -16.26 10.28 -4.95
CA ARG A 25 -17.01 10.12 -3.70
C ARG A 25 -18.13 11.15 -3.56
N ARG A 26 -17.85 12.41 -3.89
CA ARG A 26 -18.83 13.49 -3.85
C ARG A 26 -19.97 13.23 -4.83
N GLU A 27 -19.66 12.79 -6.04
CA GLU A 27 -20.66 12.49 -7.06
C GLU A 27 -21.55 11.31 -6.66
N ILE A 28 -20.97 10.22 -6.13
CA ILE A 28 -21.74 9.06 -5.66
C ILE A 28 -22.64 9.41 -4.47
N MET A 29 -22.16 10.21 -3.51
CA MET A 29 -23.01 10.68 -2.42
C MET A 29 -24.17 11.56 -2.92
N ALA A 30 -23.93 12.42 -3.91
CA ALA A 30 -24.99 13.22 -4.52
C ALA A 30 -26.01 12.35 -5.26
N ALA A 31 -25.56 11.34 -6.01
CA ALA A 31 -26.43 10.38 -6.69
C ALA A 31 -27.27 9.57 -5.71
N LYS A 32 -26.67 9.10 -4.60
CA LYS A 32 -27.36 8.36 -3.55
C LYS A 32 -28.43 9.21 -2.85
N ALA A 33 -28.12 10.47 -2.57
CA ALA A 33 -29.10 11.41 -2.02
C ALA A 33 -30.28 11.62 -2.97
N LEU A 34 -30.00 11.79 -4.26
CA LEU A 34 -31.02 11.95 -5.29
C LEU A 34 -31.92 10.71 -5.42
N ASP A 35 -31.34 9.50 -5.39
CA ASP A 35 -32.09 8.23 -5.45
C ASP A 35 -33.05 8.10 -4.26
N SER A 36 -32.58 8.38 -3.05
CA SER A 36 -33.40 8.38 -1.84
C SER A 36 -34.52 9.43 -1.89
N ASP A 37 -34.25 10.61 -2.44
CA ASP A 37 -35.25 11.67 -2.60
C ASP A 37 -36.34 11.27 -3.62
N LEU A 38 -35.96 10.58 -4.71
CA LEU A 38 -36.90 10.08 -5.72
C LEU A 38 -37.82 9.00 -5.13
N ASP A 39 -37.28 8.05 -4.38
CA ASP A 39 -38.08 7.02 -3.71
C ASP A 39 -39.05 7.62 -2.68
N PHE A 40 -38.59 8.63 -1.93
CA PHE A 40 -39.44 9.34 -0.98
C PHE A 40 -40.58 10.08 -1.70
N ALA A 41 -40.26 10.81 -2.78
CA ALA A 41 -41.25 11.53 -3.58
C ALA A 41 -42.28 10.59 -4.21
N PHE A 42 -41.84 9.44 -4.72
CA PHE A 42 -42.73 8.40 -5.27
C PHE A 42 -43.71 7.87 -4.21
N ASN A 43 -43.21 7.52 -3.03
CA ASN A 43 -44.05 7.03 -1.93
C ASN A 43 -45.04 8.09 -1.44
N LEU A 44 -44.59 9.34 -1.31
CA LEU A 44 -45.45 10.46 -0.94
C LEU A 44 -46.58 10.64 -1.96
N GLN A 45 -46.25 10.60 -3.26
CA GLN A 45 -47.23 10.75 -4.33
C GLN A 45 -48.23 9.59 -4.38
N LEU A 46 -47.78 8.36 -4.11
CA LEU A 46 -48.67 7.19 -3.98
C LEU A 46 -49.63 7.35 -2.79
N GLN A 47 -49.13 7.79 -1.63
CA GLN A 47 -49.94 8.04 -0.45
C GLN A 47 -50.99 9.13 -0.70
N GLU A 48 -50.60 10.22 -1.36
CA GLU A 48 -51.51 11.30 -1.75
C GLU A 48 -52.63 10.78 -2.67
N ALA A 49 -52.30 9.98 -3.69
CA ALA A 49 -53.27 9.40 -4.61
C ALA A 49 -54.27 8.45 -3.93
N ILE A 50 -53.81 7.61 -3.00
CA ILE A 50 -54.67 6.74 -2.19
C ILE A 50 -55.61 7.58 -1.33
N SER A 51 -55.09 8.61 -0.66
CA SER A 51 -55.88 9.49 0.20
C SER A 51 -56.95 10.27 -0.57
N ALA A 52 -56.63 10.73 -1.78
CA ALA A 52 -57.57 11.40 -2.67
C ALA A 52 -58.68 10.44 -3.15
N SER A 53 -58.31 9.19 -3.44
CA SER A 53 -59.28 8.16 -3.86
C SER A 53 -60.27 7.79 -2.74
N LEU A 54 -59.81 7.73 -1.48
CA LEU A 54 -60.65 7.43 -0.32
C LEU A 54 -61.62 8.57 0.01
N THR A 55 -61.21 9.83 -0.19
CA THR A 55 -62.09 10.99 0.04
C THR A 55 -63.19 11.11 -1.02
N LEU A 56 -62.92 10.67 -2.25
CA LEU A 56 -63.91 10.53 -3.32
C LEU A 56 -64.90 9.37 -3.11
N HIS A 57 -64.56 8.36 -2.29
CA HIS A 57 -65.35 7.13 -2.10
C HIS A 57 -66.24 7.13 -0.85
N HIS A 58 -66.83 8.26 -0.47
CA HIS A 58 -67.91 8.32 0.54
C HIS A 58 -69.21 7.68 0.00
N GLN A 59 -69.23 6.34 -0.09
CA GLN A 59 -70.41 5.52 0.14
C GLN A 59 -70.05 4.41 1.14
N PRO A 60 -70.90 4.14 2.15
CA PRO A 60 -70.58 3.15 3.16
C PRO A 60 -70.87 1.75 2.60
N SER A 61 -69.87 0.88 2.54
CA SER A 61 -70.07 -0.57 2.69
C SER A 61 -68.75 -1.27 3.08
N PRO A 62 -68.81 -2.25 4.00
CA PRO A 62 -67.62 -2.84 4.60
C PRO A 62 -67.13 -4.01 3.75
N SER A 63 -65.87 -3.98 3.30
CA SER A 63 -65.13 -5.17 2.91
C SER A 63 -63.65 -4.89 3.05
N SER A 64 -63.11 -5.25 4.22
CA SER A 64 -61.69 -5.21 4.50
C SER A 64 -60.99 -6.23 3.61
N THR A 65 -60.24 -5.73 2.62
CA THR A 65 -59.23 -6.54 1.94
C THR A 65 -57.89 -5.94 2.33
N VAL A 66 -57.24 -6.58 3.28
CA VAL A 66 -55.89 -6.24 3.74
C VAL A 66 -54.95 -6.56 2.58
N VAL A 67 -54.49 -5.54 1.88
CA VAL A 67 -53.38 -5.67 0.93
C VAL A 67 -52.11 -5.71 1.78
N SER A 68 -51.59 -6.91 1.98
CA SER A 68 -50.29 -7.11 2.60
C SER A 68 -49.21 -6.60 1.64
N GLU A 69 -48.58 -5.49 1.99
CA GLU A 69 -47.33 -5.03 1.39
C GLU A 69 -46.30 -6.14 1.52
N SER A 70 -45.90 -6.71 0.38
CA SER A 70 -44.76 -7.59 0.29
C SER A 70 -43.49 -6.78 0.56
N LYS A 71 -43.01 -6.81 1.80
CA LYS A 71 -41.61 -6.51 2.14
C LYS A 71 -40.73 -7.48 1.36
N MET A 72 -40.24 -7.06 0.20
CA MET A 72 -39.21 -7.76 -0.53
C MET A 72 -37.88 -7.49 0.17
N ASN A 73 -37.48 -8.45 1.00
CA ASN A 73 -36.11 -8.87 1.31
C ASN A 73 -35.03 -7.77 1.25
N GLU A 74 -34.82 -7.12 2.39
CA GLU A 74 -33.55 -6.48 2.78
C GLU A 74 -32.44 -7.55 2.78
N ASP A 75 -31.34 -7.29 2.08
CA ASP A 75 -29.96 -7.80 2.34
C ASP A 75 -29.07 -7.81 1.07
N VAL A 76 -29.55 -7.34 -0.09
CA VAL A 76 -28.65 -7.11 -1.24
C VAL A 76 -28.09 -5.70 -1.15
N PRO A 77 -26.76 -5.53 -0.94
CA PRO A 77 -26.15 -4.20 -0.88
C PRO A 77 -26.39 -3.47 -2.21
N HIS A 78 -26.88 -2.23 -2.10
CA HIS A 78 -27.13 -1.39 -3.27
C HIS A 78 -25.79 -1.07 -3.95
N PHE A 79 -25.75 -1.10 -5.28
CA PHE A 79 -24.52 -0.85 -6.04
C PHE A 79 -23.76 0.45 -5.64
N PRO A 80 -24.45 1.58 -5.35
CA PRO A 80 -23.80 2.80 -4.83
C PRO A 80 -23.10 2.63 -3.48
N ASP A 81 -23.58 1.73 -2.62
CA ASP A 81 -22.96 1.46 -1.31
C ASP A 81 -21.64 0.73 -1.48
N LEU A 82 -21.59 -0.27 -2.36
CA LEU A 82 -20.34 -0.99 -2.69
C LEU A 82 -19.28 -0.06 -3.29
N LEU A 83 -19.68 0.84 -4.19
CA LEU A 83 -18.77 1.83 -4.78
C LEU A 83 -18.26 2.84 -3.73
N SER A 84 -19.12 3.25 -2.81
CA SER A 84 -18.73 4.16 -1.72
C SER A 84 -17.66 3.52 -0.84
N ASP A 85 -17.83 2.24 -0.48
CA ASP A 85 -16.86 1.50 0.33
C ASP A 85 -15.52 1.31 -0.39
N GLU A 86 -15.54 1.02 -1.69
CA GLU A 86 -14.33 0.87 -2.51
C GLU A 86 -13.53 2.17 -2.61
N ILE A 87 -14.20 3.31 -2.79
CA ILE A 87 -13.53 4.63 -2.84
C ILE A 87 -12.96 5.01 -1.47
N LEU A 88 -13.68 4.74 -0.38
CA LEU A 88 -13.16 4.98 0.97
C LEU A 88 -11.89 4.16 1.23
N LYS A 89 -11.88 2.90 0.80
CA LYS A 89 -10.70 2.05 0.89
C LYS A 89 -9.53 2.62 0.08
N LEU A 90 -9.77 3.09 -1.14
CA LEU A 90 -8.75 3.70 -1.98
C LEU A 90 -8.19 4.99 -1.37
N GLU A 91 -9.04 5.88 -0.85
CA GLU A 91 -8.61 7.10 -0.16
C GLU A 91 -7.71 6.78 1.04
N GLN A 92 -8.05 5.72 1.79
CA GLN A 92 -7.23 5.27 2.91
C GLN A 92 -5.87 4.71 2.42
N GLU A 93 -5.88 3.88 1.38
CA GLU A 93 -4.67 3.31 0.80
C GLU A 93 -3.70 4.39 0.29
N LEU A 94 -4.21 5.45 -0.36
CA LEU A 94 -3.40 6.58 -0.81
C LEU A 94 -2.75 7.32 0.36
N LYS A 95 -3.49 7.55 1.46
CA LYS A 95 -2.95 8.18 2.67
C LYS A 95 -1.87 7.31 3.32
N ASP A 96 -2.14 6.01 3.45
CA ASP A 96 -1.20 5.06 4.05
C ASP A 96 0.08 4.97 3.21
N LYS A 97 -0.04 4.97 1.88
CA LYS A 97 1.09 5.02 0.94
C LYS A 97 1.91 6.28 1.13
N ALA A 98 1.28 7.46 1.15
CA ALA A 98 1.99 8.73 1.35
C ALA A 98 2.76 8.75 2.67
N LEU A 99 2.15 8.28 3.77
CA LEU A 99 2.82 8.15 5.07
C LEU A 99 4.01 7.20 4.98
N SER A 100 3.82 6.01 4.41
CA SER A 100 4.88 5.02 4.23
C SER A 100 6.06 5.57 3.41
N GLU A 101 5.80 6.31 2.34
CA GLU A 101 6.84 6.93 1.51
C GLU A 101 7.64 7.99 2.28
N THR A 102 6.97 8.79 3.12
CA THR A 102 7.66 9.79 3.94
C THR A 102 8.56 9.16 4.99
N GLU A 103 8.09 8.12 5.69
CA GLU A 103 8.88 7.39 6.67
C GLU A 103 10.05 6.64 6.01
N PHE A 104 9.81 6.03 4.84
CA PHE A 104 10.88 5.39 4.07
C PHE A 104 11.97 6.38 3.65
N ARG A 105 11.58 7.60 3.25
CA ARG A 105 12.54 8.66 2.91
C ARG A 105 13.36 9.12 4.11
N LYS A 106 12.74 9.26 5.28
CA LYS A 106 13.46 9.58 6.53
C LYS A 106 14.46 8.48 6.86
N LEU A 107 14.04 7.23 6.77
CA LEU A 107 14.90 6.07 7.02
C LEU A 107 16.10 6.03 6.07
N LYS A 108 15.86 6.23 4.77
CA LYS A 108 16.91 6.32 3.77
C LYS A 108 17.92 7.41 4.11
N ASN A 109 17.46 8.63 4.42
CA ASN A 109 18.35 9.74 4.77
C ASN A 109 19.15 9.46 6.06
N ASP A 110 18.50 8.86 7.06
CA ASP A 110 19.14 8.47 8.31
C ASP A 110 20.25 7.44 8.07
N LEU A 111 19.99 6.44 7.22
CA LEU A 111 20.98 5.44 6.82
C LEU A 111 22.19 6.08 6.13
N HIS A 112 21.96 6.95 5.15
CA HIS A 112 23.05 7.63 4.44
C HIS A 112 23.93 8.44 5.40
N ARG A 113 23.32 9.09 6.41
CA ARG A 113 24.06 9.80 7.44
C ARG A 113 24.91 8.86 8.30
N ARG A 114 24.36 7.72 8.74
CA ARG A 114 25.11 6.73 9.53
C ARG A 114 26.30 6.16 8.75
N ILE A 115 26.11 5.84 7.48
CA ILE A 115 27.18 5.34 6.59
C ILE A 115 28.29 6.38 6.47
N HIS A 116 27.91 7.63 6.25
CA HIS A 116 28.85 8.75 6.20
C HIS A 116 29.65 8.86 7.51
N ASP A 117 28.95 8.94 8.66
CA ASP A 117 29.60 9.10 9.96
C ASP A 117 30.53 7.93 10.28
N HIS A 118 30.14 6.71 9.90
CA HIS A 118 31.00 5.53 10.03
C HIS A 118 32.28 5.64 9.20
N ASN A 119 32.18 6.07 7.94
CA ASN A 119 33.34 6.27 7.08
C ASN A 119 34.27 7.36 7.61
N VAL A 120 33.72 8.47 8.11
CA VAL A 120 34.51 9.55 8.71
C VAL A 120 35.24 9.04 9.95
N ALA A 121 34.57 8.28 10.82
CA ALA A 121 35.21 7.67 11.98
C ALA A 121 36.34 6.70 11.60
N LEU A 122 36.15 5.90 10.54
CA LEU A 122 37.21 5.03 10.01
C LEU A 122 38.39 5.81 9.44
N GLU A 123 38.14 6.96 8.80
CA GLU A 123 39.20 7.81 8.26
C GLU A 123 40.03 8.44 9.37
N ILE A 124 39.37 9.02 10.38
CA ILE A 124 40.04 9.57 11.57
C ILE A 124 40.87 8.48 12.26
N SER A 125 40.30 7.27 12.43
CA SER A 125 41.00 6.15 13.07
C SER A 125 42.23 5.66 12.30
N ARG A 126 42.33 5.95 11.00
CA ARG A 126 43.45 5.56 10.14
C ARG A 126 44.49 6.67 9.98
N MET A 127 44.18 7.89 10.41
CA MET A 127 45.07 9.04 10.29
C MET A 127 46.24 8.90 11.28
N PRO A 128 47.50 9.06 10.83
CA PRO A 128 48.65 9.14 11.72
C PRO A 128 48.52 10.29 12.71
N GLU A 129 49.05 10.13 13.93
CA GLU A 129 48.98 11.18 14.96
C GLU A 129 49.68 12.46 14.51
N GLU A 130 50.78 12.34 13.76
CA GLU A 130 51.51 13.50 13.24
C GLU A 130 50.67 14.33 12.26
N GLU A 131 49.83 13.69 11.43
CA GLU A 131 48.92 14.38 10.52
C GLU A 131 47.72 14.98 11.27
N TRP A 132 47.26 14.30 12.31
CA TRP A 132 46.18 14.76 13.18
C TRP A 132 46.60 15.97 14.03
N GLU A 133 47.83 16.01 14.54
CA GLU A 133 48.37 17.17 15.26
C GLU A 133 48.42 18.44 14.40
N ASP A 134 48.72 18.30 13.11
CA ASP A 134 48.81 19.44 12.18
C ASP A 134 47.46 19.89 11.62
N TRP A 135 46.53 18.96 11.36
CA TRP A 135 45.29 19.23 10.60
C TRP A 135 43.99 18.80 11.27
N GLY A 136 44.05 18.10 12.40
CA GLY A 136 42.87 17.54 13.08
C GLY A 136 41.84 18.60 13.50
N ASP A 137 42.31 19.77 13.95
CA ASP A 137 41.44 20.90 14.32
C ASP A 137 40.62 21.46 13.15
N ASN A 138 41.06 21.23 11.91
CA ASN A 138 40.37 21.66 10.69
C ASN A 138 39.77 20.48 9.90
N PHE A 139 39.75 19.26 10.47
CA PHE A 139 39.25 18.09 9.78
C PHE A 139 37.71 18.06 9.80
N GLU A 140 37.12 18.43 8.67
CA GLU A 140 35.66 18.42 8.48
C GLU A 140 35.25 17.60 7.26
N ARG A 141 34.19 16.80 7.44
CA ARG A 141 33.50 16.03 6.40
C ARG A 141 32.00 16.31 6.54
N PRO A 142 31.46 17.38 5.92
CA PRO A 142 30.04 17.69 6.03
C PRO A 142 29.20 16.69 5.23
N PHE A 143 28.09 16.23 5.82
CA PHE A 143 27.11 15.37 5.15
C PHE A 143 26.20 16.21 4.24
N GLY A 144 26.08 15.84 2.97
CA GLY A 144 25.16 16.46 2.01
C GLY A 144 25.85 17.01 0.75
N GLU A 145 25.33 18.12 0.23
CA GLU A 145 25.75 18.73 -1.04
C GLU A 145 27.17 19.31 -0.91
N GLY A 146 28.17 18.58 -1.43
CA GLY A 146 29.60 18.87 -1.25
C GLY A 146 30.41 17.72 -0.64
N SER A 147 29.75 16.65 -0.16
CA SER A 147 30.43 15.43 0.29
C SER A 147 31.08 14.73 -0.90
N SER A 148 32.41 14.57 -0.88
CA SER A 148 33.10 13.67 -1.80
C SER A 148 32.58 12.25 -1.56
N GLU A 149 32.23 11.53 -2.63
CA GLU A 149 31.81 10.12 -2.53
C GLU A 149 32.99 9.29 -1.99
N GLY A 150 33.03 9.09 -0.68
CA GLY A 150 33.88 8.08 -0.07
C GLY A 150 33.54 6.71 -0.66
N VAL A 151 34.58 5.91 -0.90
CA VAL A 151 34.41 4.53 -1.39
C VAL A 151 33.67 3.73 -0.30
N ASN A 152 32.34 3.65 -0.42
CA ASN A 152 31.49 2.92 0.51
C ASN A 152 31.85 1.42 0.46
N ALA A 153 32.72 1.02 1.37
CA ALA A 153 33.14 -0.36 1.55
C ALA A 153 32.15 -1.17 2.39
N GLU A 154 31.16 -0.53 3.01
CA GLU A 154 30.17 -1.20 3.84
C GLU A 154 29.37 -2.24 3.04
N ILE A 155 29.17 -3.40 3.64
CA ILE A 155 28.41 -4.52 3.07
C ILE A 155 27.18 -4.70 3.96
N PHE A 156 26.01 -4.47 3.38
CA PHE A 156 24.72 -4.66 4.05
C PHE A 156 24.27 -6.11 3.96
N ARG A 157 23.47 -6.54 4.92
CA ARG A 157 22.93 -7.91 4.99
C ARG A 157 21.45 -7.88 4.67
N VAL A 158 21.01 -8.75 3.78
CA VAL A 158 19.58 -8.90 3.43
C VAL A 158 19.12 -10.27 3.88
N TYR A 159 18.30 -10.33 4.91
CA TYR A 159 17.59 -11.53 5.33
C TYR A 159 16.22 -11.54 4.69
N PHE A 160 15.79 -12.69 4.19
CA PHE A 160 14.46 -12.82 3.61
C PHE A 160 13.87 -14.18 3.96
N LYS A 161 12.54 -14.23 4.02
CA LYS A 161 11.81 -15.45 4.30
C LYS A 161 10.45 -15.47 3.64
N GLY A 162 10.17 -16.53 2.88
CA GLY A 162 8.85 -16.85 2.39
C GLY A 162 8.19 -17.95 3.23
N LEU A 163 6.97 -17.69 3.69
CA LEU A 163 6.15 -18.64 4.43
C LEU A 163 4.85 -18.92 3.68
N VAL A 164 4.42 -20.18 3.71
CA VAL A 164 3.13 -20.62 3.19
C VAL A 164 2.49 -21.54 4.22
N GLU A 165 1.28 -21.19 4.64
CA GLU A 165 0.40 -21.98 5.51
C GLU A 165 -0.60 -22.80 4.67
N LYS A 166 -1.10 -23.89 5.24
CA LYS A 166 -1.93 -24.88 4.54
C LYS A 166 -3.20 -24.25 3.95
N GLN A 167 -3.60 -24.86 2.84
CA GLN A 167 -4.73 -24.50 1.99
C GLN A 167 -6.06 -24.44 2.76
N PHE A 168 -6.80 -23.34 2.60
CA PHE A 168 -8.20 -23.26 3.03
C PHE A 168 -9.09 -24.11 2.10
N PRO A 169 -10.30 -24.52 2.55
CA PRO A 169 -11.21 -25.36 1.76
C PRO A 169 -11.55 -24.82 0.36
N GLU A 170 -11.43 -23.50 0.16
CA GLU A 170 -11.68 -22.79 -1.09
C GLU A 170 -10.48 -22.74 -2.05
N GLY A 171 -9.35 -23.39 -1.71
CA GLY A 171 -8.15 -23.43 -2.55
C GLY A 171 -7.19 -22.26 -2.35
N THR A 172 -7.58 -21.24 -1.57
CA THR A 172 -6.72 -20.10 -1.20
C THR A 172 -5.61 -20.55 -0.26
N LEU A 173 -4.36 -20.39 -0.69
CA LEU A 173 -3.17 -20.60 0.13
C LEU A 173 -2.83 -19.30 0.86
N LEU A 174 -2.77 -19.37 2.18
CA LEU A 174 -2.32 -18.26 3.01
C LEU A 174 -0.81 -18.28 3.07
N GLY A 175 -0.16 -17.16 2.81
CA GLY A 175 1.28 -17.06 2.91
C GLY A 175 1.71 -15.63 3.21
N GLY A 176 3.00 -15.48 3.43
CA GLY A 176 3.59 -14.18 3.68
C GLY A 176 5.06 -14.18 3.33
N ILE A 177 5.60 -13.00 3.13
CA ILE A 177 7.02 -12.77 3.01
C ILE A 177 7.48 -11.80 4.10
N GLY A 178 8.69 -12.01 4.56
CA GLY A 178 9.42 -11.12 5.45
C GLY A 178 10.79 -10.80 4.85
N VAL A 179 11.24 -9.55 5.00
CA VAL A 179 12.58 -9.11 4.65
C VAL A 179 13.11 -8.24 5.79
N ALA A 180 14.38 -8.41 6.14
CA ALA A 180 15.11 -7.48 6.98
C ALA A 180 16.43 -7.08 6.28
N VAL A 181 16.71 -5.79 6.24
CA VAL A 181 17.99 -5.24 5.79
C VAL A 181 18.74 -4.76 7.01
N CYS A 182 19.96 -5.23 7.21
CA CYS A 182 20.80 -4.90 8.35
C CYS A 182 22.12 -4.27 7.90
N ASP A 183 22.72 -3.50 8.79
CA ASP A 183 24.07 -2.96 8.61
C ASP A 183 25.16 -4.04 8.80
N SER A 184 26.43 -3.62 8.74
CA SER A 184 27.57 -4.49 8.95
C SER A 184 27.63 -5.11 10.35
N ARG A 185 26.97 -4.50 11.34
CA ARG A 185 26.89 -4.88 12.76
C ARG A 185 25.65 -5.73 13.08
N ASP A 186 24.87 -6.10 12.07
CA ASP A 186 23.63 -6.87 12.18
C ASP A 186 22.47 -6.11 12.85
N GLU A 187 22.57 -4.78 12.91
CA GLU A 187 21.46 -3.92 13.37
C GLU A 187 20.44 -3.74 12.24
N VAL A 188 19.16 -3.93 12.55
CA VAL A 188 18.08 -3.83 11.56
C VAL A 188 17.88 -2.37 11.15
N LEU A 189 18.04 -2.11 9.86
CA LEU A 189 17.80 -0.82 9.23
C LEU A 189 16.39 -0.75 8.66
N PHE A 190 15.94 -1.81 7.99
CA PHE A 190 14.64 -1.83 7.34
C PHE A 190 14.00 -3.20 7.50
N GLU A 191 12.69 -3.23 7.71
CA GLU A 191 11.91 -4.45 7.78
C GLU A 191 10.66 -4.33 6.91
N LEU A 192 10.37 -5.40 6.15
CA LEU A 192 9.19 -5.51 5.33
C LEU A 192 8.45 -6.81 5.64
N ARG A 193 7.13 -6.72 5.77
CA ARG A 193 6.23 -7.87 5.90
C ARG A 193 5.06 -7.68 4.95
N LYS A 194 4.84 -8.63 4.03
CA LYS A 194 3.72 -8.56 3.07
C LYS A 194 2.98 -9.91 3.05
N PRO A 195 1.63 -9.93 3.06
CA PRO A 195 0.89 -11.15 2.80
C PRO A 195 1.08 -11.56 1.32
N LEU A 196 1.13 -12.87 1.07
CA LEU A 196 1.10 -13.42 -0.29
C LEU A 196 -0.34 -13.73 -0.67
N VAL A 197 -0.88 -12.94 -1.60
CA VAL A 197 -2.23 -13.13 -2.15
C VAL A 197 -2.11 -13.68 -3.58
N GLY A 198 -2.80 -14.79 -3.88
CA GLY A 198 -2.96 -15.30 -5.24
C GLY A 198 -2.17 -16.57 -5.61
N ASN A 199 -2.10 -16.84 -6.92
CA ASN A 199 -1.59 -18.09 -7.48
C ASN A 199 -0.07 -18.02 -7.68
N GLY A 200 0.67 -18.55 -6.71
CA GLY A 200 2.14 -18.58 -6.68
C GLY A 200 2.69 -19.24 -5.41
N SER A 201 1.84 -20.01 -4.74
CA SER A 201 1.92 -20.35 -3.32
C SER A 201 2.65 -21.67 -3.07
N SER A 202 3.60 -22.01 -3.95
CA SER A 202 4.63 -22.96 -3.57
C SER A 202 5.59 -22.28 -2.59
N ARG A 203 6.12 -23.05 -1.64
CA ARG A 203 7.14 -22.54 -0.72
C ARG A 203 8.32 -21.89 -1.46
N GLN A 204 8.77 -22.48 -2.57
CA GLN A 204 9.82 -21.91 -3.40
C GLN A 204 9.44 -20.56 -4.01
N GLY A 205 8.19 -20.41 -4.48
CA GLY A 205 7.68 -19.15 -5.01
C GLY A 205 7.63 -18.04 -3.95
N ALA A 206 7.22 -18.39 -2.72
CA ALA A 206 7.22 -17.46 -1.59
C ALA A 206 8.64 -16.98 -1.24
N GLU A 207 9.59 -17.90 -1.14
CA GLU A 207 11.00 -17.59 -0.83
C GLU A 207 11.62 -16.71 -1.94
N MET A 208 11.35 -17.03 -3.21
CA MET A 208 11.86 -16.22 -4.34
C MET A 208 11.24 -14.82 -4.38
N ARG A 209 9.93 -14.69 -4.08
CA ARG A 209 9.29 -13.37 -3.94
C ARG A 209 9.93 -12.56 -2.81
N ALA A 210 10.20 -13.19 -1.67
CA ALA A 210 10.87 -12.52 -0.55
C ALA A 210 12.28 -12.03 -0.95
N LEU A 211 13.04 -12.81 -1.72
CA LEU A 211 14.34 -12.39 -2.26
C LEU A 211 14.22 -11.17 -3.19
N VAL A 212 13.31 -11.22 -4.17
CA VAL A 212 13.10 -10.11 -5.11
C VAL A 212 12.73 -8.83 -4.36
N GLU A 213 11.82 -8.93 -3.39
CA GLU A 213 11.40 -7.79 -2.57
C GLU A 213 12.55 -7.25 -1.72
N GLY A 214 13.42 -8.11 -1.18
CA GLY A 214 14.59 -7.66 -0.44
C GLY A 214 15.66 -6.99 -1.29
N LEU A 215 15.86 -7.45 -2.53
CA LEU A 215 16.76 -6.80 -3.48
C LEU A 215 16.19 -5.46 -3.95
N ASN A 216 14.88 -5.38 -4.19
CA ASN A 216 14.23 -4.11 -4.53
C ASN A 216 14.37 -3.10 -3.38
N ALA A 217 14.13 -3.51 -2.13
CA ALA A 217 14.33 -2.66 -0.96
C ALA A 217 15.79 -2.16 -0.86
N ALA A 218 16.76 -3.04 -1.12
CA ALA A 218 18.17 -2.64 -1.15
C ALA A 218 18.50 -1.63 -2.27
N LEU A 219 17.88 -1.77 -3.43
CA LEU A 219 18.02 -0.82 -4.54
C LEU A 219 17.39 0.54 -4.20
N GLU A 220 16.19 0.55 -3.61
CA GLU A 220 15.51 1.78 -3.18
C GLU A 220 16.27 2.54 -2.10
N LEU A 221 16.97 1.79 -1.22
CA LEU A 221 17.90 2.31 -0.21
C LEU A 221 19.27 2.71 -0.78
N GLU A 222 19.51 2.52 -2.08
CA GLU A 222 20.77 2.84 -2.79
C GLU A 222 22.01 2.13 -2.22
N LEU A 223 21.83 0.89 -1.77
CA LEU A 223 22.92 0.10 -1.20
C LEU A 223 23.86 -0.41 -2.29
N LYS A 224 25.12 0.03 -2.26
CA LYS A 224 26.13 -0.36 -3.27
C LYS A 224 26.53 -1.84 -3.19
N ARG A 225 26.52 -2.44 -1.99
CA ARG A 225 26.98 -3.82 -1.75
C ARG A 225 26.08 -4.51 -0.73
N VAL A 226 25.49 -5.63 -1.12
CA VAL A 226 24.66 -6.46 -0.25
C VAL A 226 25.12 -7.91 -0.25
N THR A 227 24.97 -8.58 0.89
CA THR A 227 25.03 -10.04 1.02
C THR A 227 23.65 -10.52 1.45
N PHE A 228 23.01 -11.37 0.66
CA PHE A 228 21.71 -11.94 1.04
C PHE A 228 21.88 -13.29 1.73
N TYR A 229 21.00 -13.57 2.69
CA TYR A 229 20.98 -14.79 3.48
C TYR A 229 19.70 -15.56 3.18
N CYS A 230 19.88 -16.81 2.77
CA CYS A 230 18.80 -17.71 2.40
C CYS A 230 18.97 -19.04 3.13
N ASP A 231 17.92 -19.50 3.82
CA ASP A 231 17.90 -20.81 4.51
C ASP A 231 17.32 -21.93 3.61
N TYR A 232 16.85 -21.59 2.41
CA TYR A 232 16.27 -22.53 1.46
C TYR A 232 17.31 -22.99 0.42
N TYR A 233 18.01 -24.07 0.75
CA TYR A 233 19.14 -24.64 -0.02
C TYR A 233 18.86 -24.86 -1.52
N THR A 234 17.62 -25.16 -1.89
CA THR A 234 17.21 -25.34 -3.29
C THR A 234 17.37 -24.11 -4.18
N ILE A 235 17.43 -22.91 -3.61
CA ILE A 235 17.74 -21.67 -4.36
C ILE A 235 19.22 -21.64 -4.78
N PHE A 236 20.13 -22.22 -4.00
CA PHE A 236 21.56 -22.28 -4.33
C PHE A 236 21.92 -23.35 -5.37
N LYS A 237 20.99 -24.25 -5.74
CA LYS A 237 21.25 -25.30 -6.74
C LYS A 237 21.23 -24.82 -8.19
N TYR A 238 20.86 -23.56 -8.44
CA TYR A 238 20.74 -22.98 -9.77
C TYR A 238 21.61 -21.73 -10.00
N ASN A 239 22.56 -21.45 -9.09
CA ASN A 239 23.60 -20.43 -9.27
C ASN A 239 24.92 -21.07 -9.69
#